data_AF-A0A1E1WKS6-F1
#
_entry.id   AF-A0A1E1WKS6-F1
#
_cell.length_a   1.000
_cell.length_b   1.000
_cell.length_c   1.000
_cell.angle_alpha   90.00
_cell.angle_beta   90.00
_cell.angle_gamma   90.00
#
_symmetry.space_group_name_H-M   'P 1'
#
loop_
_entity.id
_entity.type
_entity.pdbx_description
1 polymer ?
#
loop_
_entity_poly.entity_id
_entity_poly.type
_entity_poly.pdbx_seq_one_letter_code
_entity_poly.pdbx_strand_id
1 'polypeptide(L)'
;VILLRPEEEPFVDFLRKQNVYLDKYSFGDPPGEVQEMLQQLIENNGVMKVLSRKAYLSFLRCYKTHPLKKIFDINTLDLKMAAKAFGFLEQPHVDFLNKRKKKT
;
A
#
# COMPACT_ATOMS: atom_id res chain seq x y z
N VAL A 1 7.26 -0.71 15.68
CA VAL A 1 7.38 0.42 14.73
C VAL A 1 6.21 0.34 13.76
N ILE A 2 5.46 1.43 13.58
CA ILE A 2 4.39 1.51 12.58
C ILE A 2 4.87 2.46 11.49
N LEU A 3 4.78 2.03 10.23
CA LEU A 3 5.05 2.87 9.07
C LEU A 3 3.72 3.41 8.57
N LEU A 4 3.57 4.74 8.56
CA LEU A 4 2.35 5.41 8.14
C LEU A 4 2.64 6.26 6.91
N ARG A 5 1.70 6.27 5.97
CA ARG A 5 1.72 7.27 4.91
C ARG A 5 1.30 8.64 5.48
N PRO A 6 1.66 9.75 4.82
CA PRO A 6 1.23 11.08 5.25
C PRO A 6 -0.29 11.19 5.44
N GLU A 7 -1.07 10.51 4.59
CA GLU A 7 -2.54 10.53 4.67
C GLU A 7 -3.09 9.75 5.89
N GLU A 8 -2.27 8.89 6.51
CA GLU A 8 -2.64 8.01 7.62
C GLU A 8 -2.21 8.56 8.98
N GLU A 9 -1.56 9.72 9.02
CA GLU A 9 -1.16 10.40 10.26
C GLU A 9 -2.30 10.54 11.30
N PRO A 10 -3.58 10.80 10.92
CA PRO A 10 -4.69 10.83 11.88
C PRO A 10 -4.92 9.52 12.65
N PHE A 11 -4.34 8.41 12.20
CA PHE A 11 -4.34 7.15 12.94
C PHE A 11 -3.62 7.26 14.28
N VAL A 12 -2.57 8.10 14.37
CA VAL A 12 -1.83 8.33 15.62
C VAL A 12 -2.74 8.97 16.67
N ASP A 13 -3.57 9.92 16.27
CA ASP A 13 -4.54 10.54 17.18
C ASP A 13 -5.64 9.56 17.62
N PHE A 14 -6.05 8.65 16.72
CA PHE A 14 -6.95 7.56 17.08
C PHE A 14 -6.33 6.66 18.16
N LEU A 15 -5.07 6.28 18.02
CA LEU A 15 -4.35 5.45 18.99
C LEU A 15 -4.17 6.18 20.33
N ARG A 16 -3.83 7.48 20.31
CA ARG A 16 -3.73 8.29 21.52
C ARG A 16 -5.04 8.33 22.31
N LYS A 17 -6.19 8.43 21.63
CA LYS A 17 -7.53 8.37 22.25
C LYS A 17 -7.84 7.00 22.88
N GLN A 18 -7.18 5.94 22.42
CA GLN A 18 -7.27 4.60 23.00
C GLN A 18 -6.18 4.35 24.06
N ASN A 19 -5.52 5.40 24.56
CA ASN A 19 -4.41 5.33 25.53
C ASN A 19 -3.18 4.55 25.04
N VAL A 20 -2.97 4.49 23.71
CA VAL A 20 -1.76 3.94 23.10
C VAL A 20 -0.84 5.12 22.74
N TYR A 21 0.30 5.21 23.41
CA TYR A 21 1.31 6.25 23.18
C TYR A 21 2.40 5.72 22.25
N LEU A 22 2.83 6.57 21.31
CA LEU A 22 3.83 6.24 20.30
C LEU A 22 4.92 7.30 20.28
N ASP A 23 6.18 6.86 20.20
CA ASP A 23 7.32 7.72 19.94
C ASP A 23 7.52 7.88 18.43
N LYS A 24 7.76 9.12 17.99
CA LYS A 24 7.99 9.42 16.58
C LYS A 24 9.43 9.09 16.22
N TYR A 25 9.59 8.18 15.27
CA TYR A 25 10.87 7.88 14.64
C TYR A 25 10.89 8.46 13.24
N SER A 26 12.04 9.03 12.84
CA SER A 26 12.31 9.41 11.46
C SER A 26 13.34 8.46 10.89
N PHE A 27 13.06 7.95 9.70
CA PHE A 27 13.99 7.16 8.91
C PHE A 27 14.44 8.04 7.74
N GLY A 28 15.70 7.91 7.34
CA GLY A 28 16.17 8.48 6.08
C GLY A 28 15.59 7.73 4.87
N ASP A 29 15.85 8.24 3.68
CA ASP A 29 15.45 7.57 2.46
C ASP A 29 16.14 6.20 2.33
N PRO A 30 15.41 5.14 1.91
CA PRO A 30 16.01 3.85 1.67
C PRO A 30 17.02 3.92 0.51
N PRO A 31 18.09 3.12 0.52
CA PRO A 31 19.04 3.08 -0.58
C PRO A 31 18.35 2.70 -1.90
N GLY A 32 18.65 3.43 -2.99
CA GLY A 32 18.04 3.19 -4.30
C GLY A 32 18.26 1.78 -4.86
N GLU A 33 19.39 1.15 -4.52
CA GLU A 33 19.75 -0.21 -4.90
C GLU A 33 18.70 -1.25 -4.46
N VAL A 34 18.08 -1.07 -3.30
CA VAL A 34 17.06 -2.00 -2.77
C VAL A 34 15.84 -2.06 -3.71
N GLN A 35 15.47 -0.93 -4.30
CA GLN A 35 14.34 -0.87 -5.22
C GLN A 35 14.65 -1.61 -6.53
N GLU A 36 15.86 -1.47 -7.05
CA GLU A 36 16.30 -2.15 -8.28
C GLU A 36 16.40 -3.66 -8.07
N MET A 37 17.00 -4.09 -6.96
CA MET A 37 17.07 -5.51 -6.59
C MET A 37 15.68 -6.15 -6.48
N LEU A 38 14.72 -5.44 -5.85
CA LEU A 38 13.35 -5.93 -5.73
C LEU A 38 12.68 -6.06 -7.10
N GLN A 39 12.83 -5.06 -7.98
CA GLN A 39 12.25 -5.10 -9.32
C GLN A 39 12.82 -6.25 -10.15
N GLN A 40 14.14 -6.43 -10.14
CA GLN A 40 14.81 -7.54 -10.83
C GLN A 40 14.33 -8.91 -10.32
N LEU A 41 14.15 -9.07 -9.00
CA LEU A 41 13.66 -10.31 -8.41
C LEU A 41 12.24 -10.67 -8.90
N ILE A 42 11.36 -9.67 -8.97
CA ILE A 42 9.97 -9.85 -9.43
C ILE A 42 9.90 -10.10 -10.94
N GLU A 43 10.79 -9.47 -11.71
CA GLU A 43 10.85 -9.65 -13.17
C GLU A 43 11.40 -11.02 -13.57
N ASN A 44 12.50 -11.45 -12.94
CA ASN A 44 13.20 -12.69 -13.31
C ASN A 44 12.52 -13.96 -12.80
N ASN A 45 11.68 -13.87 -11.77
CA ASN A 45 11.03 -15.05 -11.16
C ASN A 45 9.50 -14.99 -11.30
N GLY A 46 8.96 -15.84 -12.18
CA GLY A 46 7.53 -15.96 -12.42
C GLY A 46 6.71 -16.30 -11.17
N VAL A 47 7.24 -17.09 -10.23
CA VAL A 47 6.57 -17.40 -8.97
C VAL A 47 6.47 -16.15 -8.09
N MET A 48 7.57 -15.41 -7.96
CA MET A 48 7.60 -14.16 -7.20
C MET A 48 6.64 -13.13 -7.80
N LYS A 49 6.59 -13.03 -9.14
CA LYS A 49 5.62 -12.17 -9.84
C LYS A 49 4.17 -12.48 -9.46
N VAL A 50 3.80 -13.76 -9.41
CA VAL A 50 2.45 -14.18 -9.02
C VAL A 50 2.17 -13.88 -7.55
N LEU A 51 3.13 -14.15 -6.66
CA LEU A 51 2.99 -13.90 -5.22
C LEU A 51 2.88 -12.40 -4.92
N SER A 52 3.75 -11.58 -5.49
CA SER A 52 3.69 -10.12 -5.36
C SER A 52 2.39 -9.56 -5.90
N ARG A 53 1.84 -10.13 -6.98
CA ARG A 53 0.54 -9.70 -7.51
C ARG A 53 -0.57 -10.01 -6.52
N LYS A 54 -0.56 -11.20 -5.92
CA LYS A 54 -1.52 -11.56 -4.86
C LYS A 54 -1.40 -10.63 -3.66
N ALA A 55 -0.18 -10.32 -3.22
CA ALA A 55 0.09 -9.41 -2.11
C ALA A 55 -0.43 -8.00 -2.39
N TYR A 56 -0.13 -7.44 -3.57
CA TYR A 56 -0.63 -6.14 -4.02
C TYR A 56 -2.16 -6.09 -4.03
N LEU A 57 -2.82 -7.09 -4.60
CA LEU A 57 -4.28 -7.17 -4.61
C LEU A 57 -4.87 -7.30 -3.20
N SER A 58 -4.22 -8.07 -2.31
CA SER A 58 -4.63 -8.21 -0.91
C SER A 58 -4.51 -6.88 -0.17
N PHE A 59 -3.40 -6.16 -0.35
CA PHE A 59 -3.18 -4.83 0.22
C PHE A 59 -4.29 -3.86 -0.18
N LEU A 60 -4.60 -3.75 -1.47
CA LEU A 60 -5.69 -2.89 -1.95
C LEU A 60 -7.07 -3.31 -1.41
N ARG A 61 -7.32 -4.61 -1.25
CA ARG A 61 -8.56 -5.10 -0.63
C ARG A 61 -8.65 -4.67 0.83
N CYS A 62 -7.56 -4.74 1.58
CA CYS A 62 -7.53 -4.28 2.98
C CYS A 62 -7.94 -2.82 3.09
N TYR A 63 -7.40 -1.93 2.24
CA TYR A 63 -7.85 -0.52 2.20
C TYR A 63 -9.34 -0.39 1.87
N LYS A 64 -9.83 -1.16 0.90
CA LYS A 64 -11.24 -1.12 0.49
C LYS A 64 -12.19 -1.56 1.62
N THR A 65 -11.84 -2.59 2.37
CA THR A 65 -12.67 -3.16 3.44
C THR A 65 -12.39 -2.59 4.81
N HIS A 66 -11.39 -1.70 4.95
CA HIS A 66 -11.00 -1.15 6.24
C HIS A 66 -12.16 -0.40 6.91
N PRO A 67 -12.39 -0.59 8.23
CA PRO A 67 -13.49 0.08 8.93
C PRO A 67 -13.28 1.60 9.04
N LEU A 68 -12.04 2.04 9.27
CA LEU A 68 -11.67 3.45 9.39
C LEU A 68 -11.42 4.11 8.02
N LYS A 69 -12.45 4.14 7.17
CA LYS A 69 -12.36 4.66 5.78
C LYS A 69 -11.97 6.13 5.66
N LYS A 70 -12.18 6.91 6.72
CA LYS A 70 -11.75 8.32 6.77
C LYS A 70 -10.22 8.47 6.85
N ILE A 71 -9.53 7.46 7.36
CA ILE A 71 -8.08 7.46 7.56
C ILE A 71 -7.42 6.61 6.48
N PHE A 72 -7.91 5.38 6.30
CA PHE A 72 -7.41 4.45 5.29
C PHE A 72 -8.33 4.47 4.07
N ASP A 73 -8.24 5.54 3.27
CA ASP A 73 -8.98 5.64 2.02
C ASP A 73 -8.17 5.04 0.85
N ILE A 74 -8.84 4.21 0.05
CA ILE A 74 -8.26 3.68 -1.19
C ILE A 74 -8.18 4.74 -2.30
N ASN A 75 -9.03 5.77 -2.26
CA ASN A 75 -9.04 6.80 -3.30
C ASN A 75 -7.83 7.74 -3.21
N THR A 76 -7.22 7.87 -2.02
CA THR A 76 -6.00 8.67 -1.81
C THR A 76 -4.72 7.88 -2.07
N LEU A 77 -4.82 6.58 -2.36
CA LEU A 77 -3.68 5.72 -2.60
C LEU A 77 -3.19 5.83 -4.04
N ASP A 78 -1.93 6.22 -4.23
CA ASP A 78 -1.27 6.14 -5.54
C ASP A 78 -0.99 4.67 -5.89
N LEU A 79 -1.81 4.13 -6.80
CA LEU A 79 -1.74 2.75 -7.23
C LEU A 79 -0.43 2.42 -7.97
N LYS A 80 0.21 3.41 -8.61
CA LYS A 80 1.49 3.23 -9.31
C LYS A 80 2.64 3.15 -8.33
N MET A 81 2.69 4.05 -7.35
CA MET A 81 3.70 3.98 -6.28
C MET A 81 3.53 2.70 -5.46
N ALA A 82 2.29 2.32 -5.13
CA ALA A 82 2.03 1.06 -4.46
C ALA A 82 2.53 -0.13 -5.30
N ALA A 83 2.24 -0.17 -6.61
CA ALA A 83 2.76 -1.22 -7.49
C ALA A 83 4.30 -1.29 -7.49
N LYS A 84 4.97 -0.13 -7.52
CA LYS A 84 6.43 -0.03 -7.42
C LYS A 84 6.98 -0.58 -6.10
N ALA A 85 6.29 -0.32 -4.98
CA ALA A 85 6.65 -0.86 -3.67
C ALA A 85 6.53 -2.40 -3.59
N PHE A 86 5.68 -3.02 -4.42
CA PHE A 86 5.60 -4.48 -4.57
C PHE A 86 6.57 -5.03 -5.64
N GLY A 87 7.45 -4.19 -6.19
CA GLY A 87 8.48 -4.58 -7.16
C GLY A 87 8.01 -4.60 -8.62
N PHE A 88 6.83 -4.07 -8.93
CA PHE A 88 6.36 -4.00 -10.31
C PHE A 88 6.88 -2.73 -11.03
N LEU A 89 7.33 -2.90 -12.28
CA LEU A 89 7.67 -1.79 -13.17
C LEU A 89 6.42 -1.08 -13.70
N GLU A 90 5.37 -1.85 -13.99
CA GLU A 90 4.08 -1.36 -14.46
C GLU A 90 2.96 -1.76 -13.50
N GLN A 91 1.94 -0.91 -13.39
CA GLN A 91 0.80 -1.16 -12.51
C GLN A 91 0.00 -2.40 -12.98
N PRO A 92 -0.17 -3.44 -12.13
CA PRO A 92 -1.01 -4.58 -12.47
C PRO A 92 -2.50 -4.20 -12.53
N HIS A 93 -3.25 -4.85 -13.42
CA HIS A 93 -4.70 -4.65 -13.51
C HIS A 93 -5.43 -5.06 -12.22
N VAL A 94 -6.40 -4.24 -11.78
CA VAL A 94 -7.19 -4.45 -10.56
C VAL A 94 -8.69 -4.35 -10.83
N ASP A 95 -9.38 -5.49 -10.83
CA ASP A 95 -10.77 -5.59 -11.28
C ASP A 95 -11.78 -4.89 -10.35
N PHE A 96 -11.50 -4.87 -9.04
CA PHE A 96 -12.46 -4.44 -8.02
C PHE A 96 -12.41 -2.94 -7.69
N LEU A 97 -11.52 -2.19 -8.33
CA LEU A 97 -11.41 -0.73 -8.21
C LEU A 97 -12.33 -0.01 -9.21
N ASN A 98 -12.70 -0.67 -10.31
CA ASN A 98 -13.64 -0.13 -11.28
C ASN A 98 -15.04 -0.09 -10.66
N LYS A 99 -15.47 1.12 -10.28
CA LYS A 99 -16.89 1.40 -10.00
C LYS A 99 -17.66 1.15 -11.30
N ARG A 100 -18.21 -0.05 -11.49
CA ARG A 100 -19.33 -0.23 -12.43
C ARG A 100 -20.39 0.77 -12.00
N LYS A 101 -20.51 1.89 -12.74
CA LYS A 101 -21.72 2.70 -12.73
C LYS A 101 -22.83 1.74 -13.14
N LYS A 102 -23.60 1.21 -12.18
CA LYS A 102 -24.86 0.56 -12.47
C LYS A 102 -25.71 1.66 -13.13
N LYS A 103 -25.80 1.63 -14.46
CA LYS A 103 -26.81 2.39 -15.21
C LYS A 103 -28.15 2.01 -14.59
N THR A 104 -28.75 2.97 -13.89
CA THR A 104 -30.18 2.96 -13.58
C THR A 104 -30.92 3.31 -14.86
#